data_AF-A0A814PTH2-F1
#
_entry.id   AF-A0A814PTH2-F1
#
_cell.length_a   1.000
_cell.length_b   1.000
_cell.length_c   1.000
_cell.angle_alpha   90.00
_cell.angle_beta   90.00
_cell.angle_gamma   90.00
#
_symmetry.space_group_name_H-M   'P 1'
#
loop_
_entity.id
_entity.type
_entity.pdbx_description
1 polymer ?
#
loop_
_entity_poly.entity_id
_entity_poly.type
_entity_poly.pdbx_seq_one_letter_code
_entity_poly.pdbx_strand_id
1 'polypeptide(L)'
;MSDKEPLLKKHNKLLNDNDNDNENKSFSHWRQYFSRQKTDDKNKKLDDEIKHTTKDIPVSVFQLFRFADRIDLLLMMIALCLMLVHIACILANVILFGRITGLFATTSFAVDCDDHYENFTSAIINNSVCPLGINLNPLNYDRLHKLCDYNNKTISSTLSPLTPLFHENVMHLVYWFFIIEFIQTMVFSIIICFILKWQLSLIMSCIIPIIVGSSFMFAKIITKETEEQLNTYSKAEQIAQEVFSSLRTVLSFNGSKWQQKQYAKELKLNEWCTVRKDVAFGAFFDSNSPHSNTPCPILKNFFIN
;
A
#
# COMPACT_ATOMS: atom_id res chain seq x y z
N MET A 1 60.23 -44.18 -34.70
CA MET A 1 58.85 -43.69 -34.84
C MET A 1 57.92 -44.69 -34.17
N SER A 2 57.83 -44.65 -32.84
CA SER A 2 56.92 -45.44 -32.02
C SER A 2 56.94 -44.82 -30.61
N ASP A 3 55.84 -44.92 -29.86
CA ASP A 3 55.69 -44.52 -28.44
C ASP A 3 55.09 -43.13 -28.12
N LYS A 4 54.09 -42.66 -28.89
CA LYS A 4 53.19 -41.57 -28.42
C LYS A 4 51.68 -41.91 -28.41
N GLU A 5 51.27 -43.00 -29.04
CA GLU A 5 49.87 -43.45 -29.07
C GLU A 5 49.26 -43.85 -27.69
N PRO A 6 49.97 -44.52 -26.77
CA PRO A 6 49.33 -44.98 -25.53
C PRO A 6 49.04 -43.86 -24.53
N LEU A 7 49.80 -42.74 -24.59
CA LEU A 7 49.63 -41.61 -23.68
C LEU A 7 48.44 -40.73 -24.07
N LEU A 8 48.20 -40.51 -25.36
CA LEU A 8 47.04 -39.79 -25.87
C LEU A 8 45.73 -40.53 -25.56
N LYS A 9 45.71 -41.86 -25.69
CA LYS A 9 44.54 -42.68 -25.38
C LYS A 9 44.21 -42.68 -23.87
N LYS A 10 45.24 -42.66 -23.01
CA LYS A 10 45.09 -42.55 -21.56
C LYS A 10 44.61 -41.16 -21.14
N HIS A 11 45.13 -40.10 -21.76
CA HIS A 11 44.70 -38.73 -21.47
C HIS A 11 43.25 -38.47 -21.89
N ASN A 12 42.83 -38.91 -23.09
CA ASN A 12 41.45 -38.77 -23.54
C ASN A 12 40.46 -39.57 -22.68
N LYS A 13 40.88 -40.74 -22.17
CA LYS A 13 40.06 -41.52 -21.24
C LYS A 13 39.87 -40.80 -19.90
N LEU A 14 40.95 -40.24 -19.34
CA LEU A 14 40.89 -39.48 -18.08
C LEU A 14 40.09 -38.18 -18.21
N LEU A 15 40.09 -37.53 -19.37
CA LEU A 15 39.24 -36.37 -19.64
C LEU A 15 37.76 -36.77 -19.71
N ASN A 16 37.41 -37.84 -20.44
CA ASN A 16 36.04 -38.34 -20.52
C ASN A 16 35.48 -38.81 -19.16
N ASP A 17 36.31 -39.46 -18.35
CA ASP A 17 35.90 -39.93 -17.02
C ASP A 17 35.65 -38.73 -16.07
N ASN A 18 36.49 -37.68 -16.13
CA ASN A 18 36.30 -36.45 -15.36
C ASN A 18 35.06 -35.65 -15.78
N ASP A 19 34.75 -35.60 -17.08
CA ASP A 19 33.57 -34.88 -17.58
C ASP A 19 32.27 -35.59 -17.14
N ASN A 20 32.23 -36.92 -17.22
CA ASN A 20 31.09 -37.71 -16.74
C ASN A 20 30.87 -37.58 -15.22
N ASP A 21 31.96 -37.54 -14.43
CA ASP A 21 31.87 -37.36 -12.98
C ASP A 21 31.37 -35.95 -12.62
N ASN A 22 31.82 -34.92 -13.34
CA ASN A 22 31.35 -33.54 -13.15
C ASN A 22 29.88 -33.36 -13.56
N GLU A 23 29.45 -34.01 -14.64
CA GLU A 23 28.05 -33.97 -15.10
C GLU A 23 27.10 -34.68 -14.11
N ASN A 24 27.50 -35.85 -13.59
CA ASN A 24 26.76 -36.55 -12.53
C ASN A 24 26.69 -35.76 -11.22
N LYS A 25 27.76 -35.06 -10.85
CA LYS A 25 27.81 -34.21 -9.65
C LYS A 25 26.94 -32.95 -9.81
N SER A 26 26.90 -32.37 -10.99
CA SER A 26 25.98 -31.28 -11.34
C SER A 26 24.53 -31.75 -11.29
N PHE A 27 24.22 -32.88 -11.93
CA PHE A 27 22.85 -33.41 -12.00
C PHE A 27 22.29 -33.84 -10.63
N SER A 28 23.14 -34.36 -9.73
CA SER A 28 22.74 -34.68 -8.35
C SER A 28 22.43 -33.42 -7.53
N HIS A 29 23.19 -32.33 -7.72
CA HIS A 29 22.90 -31.03 -7.10
C HIS A 29 21.55 -30.46 -7.57
N TRP A 30 21.27 -30.51 -8.88
CA TRP A 30 19.98 -30.09 -9.44
C TRP A 30 18.82 -30.96 -8.93
N ARG A 31 19.00 -32.27 -8.83
CA ARG A 31 17.99 -33.17 -8.26
C ARG A 31 17.66 -32.82 -6.81
N GLN A 32 18.67 -32.46 -6.02
CA GLN A 32 18.48 -32.03 -4.64
C GLN A 32 17.77 -30.67 -4.56
N TYR A 33 18.10 -29.73 -5.45
CA TYR A 33 17.43 -28.44 -5.55
C TYR A 33 15.94 -28.57 -5.89
N PHE A 34 15.59 -29.35 -6.92
CA PHE A 34 14.18 -29.58 -7.28
C PHE A 34 13.40 -30.34 -6.21
N SER A 35 14.07 -31.22 -5.46
CA SER A 35 13.45 -31.92 -4.33
C SER A 35 13.13 -30.96 -3.19
N ARG A 36 14.00 -29.97 -2.92
CA ARG A 36 13.77 -28.90 -1.94
C ARG A 36 12.63 -27.98 -2.34
N GLN A 37 12.58 -27.55 -3.61
CA GLN A 37 11.46 -26.73 -4.10
C GLN A 37 10.11 -27.44 -3.92
N LYS A 38 10.05 -28.74 -4.23
CA LYS A 38 8.81 -29.52 -4.08
C LYS A 38 8.38 -29.69 -2.62
N THR A 39 9.33 -29.73 -1.68
CA THR A 39 9.02 -29.72 -0.24
C THR A 39 8.61 -28.33 0.23
N ASP A 40 9.24 -27.27 -0.26
CA ASP A 40 8.93 -25.88 0.11
C ASP A 40 7.54 -25.47 -0.38
N ASP A 41 7.16 -25.85 -1.61
CA ASP A 41 5.81 -25.61 -2.15
C ASP A 41 4.73 -26.38 -1.38
N LYS A 42 5.02 -27.62 -0.95
CA LYS A 42 4.10 -28.41 -0.12
C LYS A 42 3.93 -27.80 1.26
N ASN A 43 5.04 -27.37 1.89
CA ASN A 43 5.01 -26.76 3.21
C ASN A 43 4.28 -25.42 3.16
N LYS A 44 4.54 -24.58 2.14
CA LYS A 44 3.84 -23.31 1.95
C LYS A 44 2.33 -23.50 1.78
N LYS A 45 1.91 -24.50 0.98
CA LYS A 45 0.50 -24.82 0.80
C LYS A 45 -0.16 -25.33 2.09
N LEU A 46 0.58 -26.10 2.90
CA LEU A 46 0.14 -26.57 4.21
C LEU A 46 0.04 -25.40 5.21
N ASP A 47 0.97 -24.46 5.19
CA ASP A 47 0.99 -23.27 6.05
C ASP A 47 -0.16 -22.32 5.70
N ASP A 48 -0.49 -22.17 4.42
CA ASP A 48 -1.64 -21.38 3.95
C ASP A 48 -2.98 -22.03 4.37
N GLU A 49 -3.06 -23.36 4.34
CA GLU A 49 -4.22 -24.14 4.78
C GLU A 49 -4.37 -24.10 6.32
N ILE A 50 -3.26 -24.11 7.07
CA ILE A 50 -3.21 -23.93 8.53
C ILE A 50 -3.61 -22.50 8.92
N LYS A 51 -3.18 -21.47 8.18
CA LYS A 51 -3.61 -20.08 8.39
C LYS A 51 -5.10 -19.88 8.13
N HIS A 52 -5.65 -20.51 7.11
CA HIS A 52 -7.08 -20.41 6.80
C HIS A 52 -7.95 -21.17 7.82
N THR A 53 -7.44 -22.26 8.40
CA THR A 53 -8.12 -23.04 9.45
C THR A 53 -7.96 -22.43 10.84
N THR A 54 -6.84 -21.77 11.11
CA THR A 54 -6.60 -20.92 12.29
C THR A 54 -7.10 -19.51 11.99
N LYS A 55 -8.39 -19.37 11.72
CA LYS A 55 -9.03 -18.06 11.58
C LYS A 55 -8.70 -17.27 12.85
N ASP A 56 -7.93 -16.18 12.72
CA ASP A 56 -7.48 -15.35 13.84
C ASP A 56 -8.64 -15.16 14.81
N ILE A 57 -8.53 -15.74 16.01
CA ILE A 57 -9.58 -15.64 17.03
C ILE A 57 -9.65 -14.14 17.36
N PRO A 58 -10.74 -13.43 17.01
CA PRO A 58 -10.76 -11.99 17.15
C PRO A 58 -10.63 -11.66 18.63
N VAL A 59 -9.47 -11.13 19.01
CA VAL A 59 -9.20 -10.73 20.39
C VAL A 59 -10.11 -9.56 20.70
N SER A 60 -10.83 -9.65 21.82
CA SER A 60 -11.70 -8.57 22.26
C SER A 60 -10.89 -7.29 22.46
N VAL A 61 -11.39 -6.17 21.93
CA VAL A 61 -10.72 -4.86 21.98
C VAL A 61 -10.35 -4.47 23.42
N PHE A 62 -11.17 -4.89 24.40
CA PHE A 62 -10.93 -4.65 25.82
C PHE A 62 -9.77 -5.46 26.42
N GLN A 63 -9.47 -6.64 25.86
CA GLN A 63 -8.30 -7.43 26.28
C GLN A 63 -6.99 -6.82 25.78
N LEU A 64 -7.05 -6.01 24.72
CA LEU A 64 -5.90 -5.23 24.24
C LEU A 64 -5.47 -4.16 25.25
N PHE A 65 -6.43 -3.60 26.01
CA PHE A 65 -6.18 -2.61 27.06
C PHE A 65 -5.80 -3.21 28.42
N ARG A 66 -5.58 -4.52 28.51
CA ARG A 66 -5.27 -5.20 29.78
C ARG A 66 -3.97 -4.70 30.44
N PHE A 67 -3.07 -4.10 29.67
CA PHE A 67 -1.80 -3.54 30.14
C PHE A 67 -1.77 -2.01 30.19
N ALA A 68 -2.89 -1.33 29.90
CA ALA A 68 -2.94 0.13 29.91
C ALA A 68 -2.90 0.68 31.35
N ASP A 69 -1.99 1.61 31.61
CA ASP A 69 -1.86 2.25 32.91
C ASP A 69 -2.95 3.30 33.13
N ARG A 70 -3.07 3.80 34.37
CA ARG A 70 -4.05 4.84 34.72
C ARG A 70 -3.84 6.15 33.94
N ILE A 71 -2.59 6.44 33.56
CA ILE A 71 -2.24 7.60 32.74
C ILE A 71 -2.71 7.37 31.30
N ASP A 72 -2.57 6.16 30.76
CA ASP A 72 -3.07 5.80 29.42
C ASP A 72 -4.60 5.87 29.35
N LEU A 73 -5.29 5.43 30.41
CA LEU A 73 -6.74 5.55 30.51
C LEU A 73 -7.19 7.02 30.57
N LEU A 74 -6.46 7.85 31.33
CA LEU A 74 -6.75 9.29 31.42
C LEU A 74 -6.47 9.99 30.08
N LEU A 75 -5.38 9.63 29.39
CA LEU A 75 -5.05 10.13 28.06
C LEU A 75 -6.10 9.75 27.02
N MET A 76 -6.66 8.53 27.07
CA MET A 76 -7.79 8.15 26.19
C MET A 76 -9.04 9.02 26.44
N MET A 77 -9.35 9.30 27.70
CA MET A 77 -10.52 10.14 28.03
C MET A 77 -10.32 11.58 27.57
N ILE A 78 -9.11 12.14 27.74
CA ILE A 78 -8.77 13.48 27.23
C ILE A 78 -8.87 13.51 25.71
N ALA A 79 -8.32 12.50 25.02
CA ALA A 79 -8.38 12.42 23.56
C ALA A 79 -9.83 12.37 23.05
N LEU A 80 -10.70 11.57 23.69
CA LEU A 80 -12.12 11.49 23.33
C LEU A 80 -12.85 12.84 23.55
N CYS A 81 -12.54 13.54 24.63
CA CYS A 81 -13.09 14.88 24.86
C CYS A 81 -12.61 15.90 23.80
N LEU A 82 -11.32 15.89 23.46
CA LEU A 82 -10.77 16.77 22.43
C LEU A 82 -11.37 16.50 21.05
N MET A 83 -11.63 15.23 20.72
CA MET A 83 -12.32 14.86 19.47
C MET A 83 -13.74 15.43 19.43
N LEU A 84 -14.51 15.32 20.51
CA LEU A 84 -15.87 15.88 20.54
C LEU A 84 -15.86 17.40 20.35
N VAL A 85 -14.87 18.10 20.90
CA VAL A 85 -14.68 19.54 20.71
C VAL A 85 -14.31 19.86 19.25
N HIS A 86 -13.38 19.11 18.66
CA HIS A 86 -13.01 19.27 17.24
C HIS A 86 -14.21 19.09 16.31
N ILE A 87 -15.03 18.06 16.56
CA ILE A 87 -16.25 17.79 15.79
C ILE A 87 -17.25 18.95 15.92
N ALA A 88 -17.51 19.41 17.14
CA ALA A 88 -18.41 20.55 17.38
C ALA A 88 -17.92 21.83 16.69
N CYS A 89 -16.60 22.07 16.69
CA CYS A 89 -15.96 23.19 16.00
C CYS A 89 -16.19 23.13 14.48
N ILE A 90 -15.94 21.97 13.85
CA ILE A 90 -16.19 21.77 12.41
C ILE A 90 -17.67 22.02 12.07
N LEU A 91 -18.59 21.50 12.87
CA LEU A 91 -20.03 21.68 12.64
C LEU A 91 -20.46 23.15 12.81
N ALA A 92 -19.93 23.83 13.83
CA ALA A 92 -20.19 25.25 14.06
C ALA A 92 -19.69 26.10 12.88
N ASN A 93 -18.54 25.76 12.29
CA ASN A 93 -18.01 26.41 11.10
C ASN A 93 -18.94 26.29 9.89
N VAL A 94 -19.52 25.10 9.66
CA VAL A 94 -20.47 24.90 8.55
C VAL A 94 -21.73 25.76 8.74
N ILE A 95 -22.25 25.84 9.96
CA ILE A 95 -23.43 26.67 10.26
C ILE A 95 -23.08 28.15 10.11
N LEU A 96 -21.93 28.59 10.63
CA LEU A 96 -21.45 29.96 10.51
C LEU A 96 -21.31 30.36 9.04
N PHE A 97 -20.65 29.51 8.23
CA PHE A 97 -20.53 29.72 6.80
C PHE A 97 -21.90 29.86 6.14
N GLY A 98 -22.86 28.98 6.46
CA GLY A 98 -24.23 29.07 5.94
C GLY A 98 -24.93 30.38 6.30
N ARG A 99 -24.74 30.90 7.52
CA ARG A 99 -25.29 32.20 7.95
C ARG A 99 -24.61 33.35 7.20
N ILE A 100 -23.29 33.31 7.07
CA ILE A 100 -22.51 34.31 6.32
C ILE A 100 -22.92 34.33 4.85
N THR A 101 -23.08 33.18 4.20
CA THR A 101 -23.56 33.10 2.81
C THR A 101 -24.99 33.65 2.68
N GLY A 102 -25.86 33.35 3.65
CA GLY A 102 -27.20 33.93 3.72
C GLY A 102 -27.18 35.44 3.91
N LEU A 103 -26.22 35.96 4.69
CA LEU A 103 -25.96 37.38 4.80
C LEU A 103 -25.55 37.91 3.44
N PHE A 104 -24.48 37.45 2.78
CA PHE A 104 -24.11 37.96 1.45
C PHE A 104 -25.24 37.93 0.41
N ALA A 105 -26.10 36.92 0.45
CA ALA A 105 -27.28 36.82 -0.43
C ALA A 105 -28.36 37.89 -0.12
N THR A 106 -28.41 38.40 1.11
CA THR A 106 -29.37 39.42 1.59
C THR A 106 -28.73 40.81 1.79
N THR A 107 -27.43 40.87 2.05
CA THR A 107 -26.60 42.03 2.44
C THR A 107 -25.67 42.53 1.34
N SER A 108 -26.11 42.41 0.08
CA SER A 108 -25.95 43.56 -0.83
C SER A 108 -26.61 44.84 -0.25
N PHE A 109 -27.29 44.75 0.90
CA PHE A 109 -27.77 45.82 1.75
C PHE A 109 -27.52 45.51 3.26
N ALA A 110 -26.64 46.28 3.92
CA ALA A 110 -26.32 46.34 5.37
C ALA A 110 -25.14 45.50 5.92
N VAL A 111 -24.09 46.24 6.26
CA VAL A 111 -22.88 45.92 7.04
C VAL A 111 -23.26 45.88 8.53
N ASP A 112 -22.99 44.80 9.27
CA ASP A 112 -22.95 44.79 10.75
C ASP A 112 -22.51 43.44 11.38
N CYS A 113 -21.40 42.82 10.94
CA CYS A 113 -20.92 41.55 11.53
C CYS A 113 -19.38 41.41 11.54
N ASP A 114 -18.65 42.33 12.16
CA ASP A 114 -17.19 42.16 12.37
C ASP A 114 -16.83 41.59 13.76
N ASP A 115 -17.53 41.98 14.83
CA ASP A 115 -17.09 41.66 16.22
C ASP A 115 -17.29 40.21 16.69
N HIS A 116 -18.28 39.48 16.14
CA HIS A 116 -18.54 38.08 16.56
C HIS A 116 -17.64 37.07 15.81
N TYR A 117 -17.11 37.47 14.64
CA TYR A 117 -16.30 36.61 13.79
C TYR A 117 -14.85 36.50 14.30
N GLU A 118 -14.23 37.61 14.71
CA GLU A 118 -12.85 37.59 15.24
C GLU A 118 -12.73 36.84 16.57
N ASN A 119 -13.74 36.96 17.45
CA ASN A 119 -13.79 36.23 18.71
C ASN A 119 -13.98 34.72 18.52
N PHE A 120 -14.63 34.30 17.44
CA PHE A 120 -14.86 32.89 17.13
C PHE A 120 -13.68 32.26 16.38
N THR A 121 -13.10 32.95 15.39
CA THR A 121 -11.90 32.48 14.67
C THR A 121 -10.69 32.34 15.61
N SER A 122 -10.51 33.27 16.54
CA SER A 122 -9.49 33.16 17.59
C SER A 122 -9.76 32.00 18.56
N ALA A 123 -11.02 31.73 18.92
CA ALA A 123 -11.38 30.55 19.71
C ALA A 123 -11.11 29.22 18.97
N ILE A 124 -11.24 29.20 17.64
CA ILE A 124 -10.95 28.02 16.82
C ILE A 124 -9.45 27.75 16.72
N ILE A 125 -8.66 28.78 16.41
CA ILE A 125 -7.20 28.65 16.28
C ILE A 125 -6.60 28.22 17.63
N ASN A 126 -7.06 28.82 18.73
CA ASN A 126 -6.54 28.53 20.06
C ASN A 126 -7.01 27.18 20.63
N ASN A 127 -8.18 26.64 20.22
CA ASN A 127 -8.67 25.36 20.73
C ASN A 127 -8.42 24.16 19.79
N SER A 128 -8.23 24.39 18.48
CA SER A 128 -8.00 23.31 17.50
C SER A 128 -6.50 23.04 17.27
N VAL A 129 -5.64 24.06 17.41
CA VAL A 129 -4.19 23.93 17.17
C VAL A 129 -3.39 23.70 18.46
N CYS A 130 -3.88 24.18 19.61
CA CYS A 130 -3.14 24.14 20.87
C CYS A 130 -3.31 22.91 21.79
N PRO A 131 -4.19 21.90 21.58
CA PRO A 131 -4.18 20.72 22.46
C PRO A 131 -2.90 19.89 22.33
N LEU A 132 -2.13 20.09 21.25
CA LEU A 132 -0.81 19.50 21.11
C LEU A 132 0.24 20.11 22.04
N GLY A 133 -0.01 21.28 22.66
CA GLY A 133 0.85 21.81 23.73
C GLY A 133 2.35 21.88 23.38
N ILE A 134 2.70 21.83 22.09
CA ILE A 134 4.08 21.98 21.62
C ILE A 134 4.34 23.48 21.53
N ASN A 135 4.43 24.11 22.70
CA ASN A 135 5.26 25.29 22.83
C ASN A 135 6.71 24.77 22.83
N LEU A 136 7.29 24.59 21.64
CA LEU A 136 8.72 24.40 21.44
C LEU A 136 9.43 25.72 21.80
N ASN A 137 9.33 26.16 23.05
CA ASN A 137 10.50 26.73 23.69
C ASN A 137 11.58 25.64 23.55
N PRO A 138 12.74 25.93 22.94
CA PRO A 138 13.73 24.91 22.68
C PRO A 138 14.19 24.32 24.01
N LEU A 139 13.58 23.20 24.41
CA LEU A 139 14.02 22.35 25.49
C LEU A 139 15.43 21.92 25.11
N ASN A 140 16.38 22.55 25.77
CA ASN A 140 17.83 22.35 25.75
C ASN A 140 18.27 21.01 25.12
N TYR A 141 18.41 21.03 23.79
CA TYR A 141 18.77 19.87 22.95
C TYR A 141 20.13 19.28 23.34
N ASP A 142 20.97 20.10 23.96
CA ASP A 142 22.37 19.81 24.30
C ASP A 142 22.51 18.78 25.45
N ARG A 143 21.49 18.66 26.31
CA ARG A 143 21.47 17.68 27.41
C ARG A 143 20.91 16.31 26.98
N LEU A 144 20.02 16.28 25.98
CA LEU A 144 19.44 15.06 25.42
C LEU A 144 20.41 14.34 24.47
N HIS A 145 21.23 15.08 23.71
CA HIS A 145 22.24 14.49 22.82
C HIS A 145 23.30 13.70 23.59
N LYS A 146 23.73 14.19 24.77
CA LYS A 146 24.71 13.51 25.63
C LYS A 146 24.16 12.23 26.29
N LEU A 147 22.85 12.10 26.45
CA LEU A 147 22.21 10.90 26.98
C LEU A 147 21.96 9.83 25.89
N CYS A 148 21.76 10.24 24.63
CA CYS A 148 21.61 9.31 23.51
C CYS A 148 22.91 8.57 23.16
N ASP A 149 24.06 9.24 23.23
CA ASP A 149 25.33 8.68 22.75
C ASP A 149 25.87 7.54 23.66
N TYR A 150 25.58 7.58 24.96
CA TYR A 150 26.01 6.55 25.92
C TYR A 150 25.17 5.26 25.84
N ASN A 151 23.89 5.38 25.47
CA ASN A 151 22.96 4.24 25.38
C ASN A 151 22.86 3.63 23.98
N ASN A 152 23.29 4.35 22.92
CA ASN A 152 23.04 3.95 21.54
C ASN A 152 23.78 2.69 21.08
N LYS A 153 24.94 2.35 21.65
CA LYS A 153 25.71 1.18 21.20
C LYS A 153 25.15 -0.16 21.67
N THR A 154 24.47 -0.20 22.81
CA THR A 154 23.92 -1.44 23.41
C THR A 154 22.43 -1.60 23.12
N ILE A 155 21.70 -0.48 22.99
CA ILE A 155 20.27 -0.49 22.72
C ILE A 155 19.97 -0.61 21.22
N SER A 156 20.79 -0.05 20.32
CA SER A 156 20.51 -0.08 18.86
C SER A 156 20.50 -1.49 18.24
N SER A 157 21.38 -2.38 18.69
CA SER A 157 21.38 -3.79 18.26
C SER A 157 20.19 -4.60 18.81
N THR A 158 19.60 -4.17 19.92
CA THR A 158 18.46 -4.84 20.56
C THR A 158 17.12 -4.23 20.14
N LEU A 159 17.09 -2.94 19.82
CA LEU A 159 15.89 -2.15 19.48
C LEU A 159 15.60 -2.13 17.97
N SER A 160 16.60 -2.36 17.12
CA SER A 160 16.41 -2.45 15.65
C SER A 160 15.39 -3.50 15.18
N PRO A 161 15.24 -4.70 15.80
CA PRO A 161 14.13 -5.60 15.47
C PRO A 161 12.79 -5.22 16.12
N LEU A 162 12.78 -4.36 17.15
CA LEU A 162 11.59 -3.96 17.91
C LEU A 162 10.92 -2.67 17.38
N THR A 163 11.67 -1.80 16.71
CA THR A 163 11.15 -0.57 16.09
C THR A 163 10.05 -0.80 15.04
N PRO A 164 10.13 -1.77 14.10
CA PRO A 164 9.04 -1.99 13.14
C PRO A 164 7.75 -2.47 13.84
N LEU A 165 7.86 -3.32 14.86
CA LEU A 165 6.74 -3.80 15.67
C LEU A 165 6.09 -2.69 16.49
N PHE A 166 6.88 -1.78 17.06
CA PHE A 166 6.34 -0.63 17.80
C PHE A 166 5.63 0.34 16.85
N HIS A 167 6.20 0.59 15.67
CA HIS A 167 5.54 1.37 14.63
C HIS A 167 4.23 0.72 14.18
N GLU A 168 4.21 -0.58 13.91
CA GLU A 168 3.02 -1.29 13.42
C GLU A 168 1.86 -1.24 14.44
N ASN A 169 2.16 -1.43 15.72
CA ASN A 169 1.16 -1.38 16.79
C ASN A 169 0.63 0.05 17.05
N VAL A 170 1.52 1.05 17.06
CA VAL A 170 1.12 2.45 17.23
C VAL A 170 0.32 2.95 16.02
N MET A 171 0.73 2.57 14.80
CA MET A 171 0.00 2.92 13.58
C MET A 171 -1.42 2.34 13.59
N HIS A 172 -1.59 1.11 14.08
CA HIS A 172 -2.91 0.51 14.22
C HIS A 172 -3.78 1.31 15.20
N LEU A 173 -3.28 1.67 16.39
CA LEU A 173 -4.04 2.47 17.36
C LEU A 173 -4.46 3.84 16.80
N VAL A 174 -3.56 4.51 16.08
CA VAL A 174 -3.85 5.79 15.41
C VAL A 174 -4.91 5.62 14.31
N TYR A 175 -4.85 4.51 13.56
CA TYR A 175 -5.84 4.20 12.54
C TYR A 175 -7.23 3.95 13.13
N TRP A 176 -7.33 3.20 14.23
CA TRP A 176 -8.60 2.99 14.94
C TRP A 176 -9.17 4.29 15.49
N PHE A 177 -8.33 5.17 16.02
CA PHE A 177 -8.73 6.50 16.45
C PHE A 177 -9.32 7.31 15.27
N PHE A 178 -8.65 7.33 14.12
CA PHE A 178 -9.13 8.01 12.92
C PHE A 178 -10.47 7.45 12.40
N ILE A 179 -10.65 6.13 12.44
CA ILE A 179 -11.93 5.50 12.08
C ILE A 179 -13.05 5.96 13.01
N ILE A 180 -12.80 6.00 14.32
CA ILE A 180 -13.79 6.46 15.29
C ILE A 180 -14.15 7.93 15.04
N GLU A 181 -13.17 8.79 14.74
CA GLU A 181 -13.41 10.19 14.36
C GLU A 181 -14.33 10.30 13.14
N PHE A 182 -14.04 9.51 12.11
CA PHE A 182 -14.78 9.55 10.86
C PHE A 182 -16.23 9.07 11.03
N ILE A 183 -16.44 8.03 11.83
CA ILE A 183 -17.78 7.54 12.14
C ILE A 183 -18.57 8.58 12.95
N GLN A 184 -17.94 9.19 13.96
CA GLN A 184 -18.58 10.21 14.78
C GLN A 184 -18.96 11.45 13.93
N THR A 185 -18.01 12.01 13.18
CA THR A 185 -18.27 13.14 12.28
C THR A 185 -19.38 12.85 11.28
N MET A 186 -19.40 11.65 10.68
CA MET A 186 -20.46 11.23 9.76
C MET A 186 -21.83 11.24 10.44
N VAL A 187 -21.94 10.66 11.64
CA VAL A 187 -23.21 10.60 12.40
C VAL A 187 -23.68 12.01 12.78
N PHE A 188 -22.82 12.83 13.39
CA PHE A 188 -23.18 14.19 13.78
C PHE A 188 -23.54 15.07 12.57
N SER A 189 -22.84 14.91 11.44
CA SER A 189 -23.11 15.63 10.19
C SER A 189 -24.49 15.29 9.62
N ILE A 190 -24.86 14.00 9.60
CA ILE A 190 -26.20 13.59 9.15
C ILE A 190 -27.27 14.17 10.08
N ILE A 191 -27.09 14.06 11.40
CA ILE A 191 -28.05 14.58 12.38
C ILE A 191 -28.27 16.10 12.21
N ILE A 192 -27.20 16.90 12.10
CA ILE A 192 -27.34 18.35 11.94
C ILE A 192 -28.01 18.72 10.61
N CYS A 193 -27.73 18.00 9.52
CA CYS A 193 -28.36 18.23 8.22
C CYS A 193 -29.88 18.07 8.31
N PHE A 194 -30.34 16.98 8.94
CA PHE A 194 -31.77 16.70 9.12
C PHE A 194 -32.46 17.72 10.04
N ILE A 195 -31.78 18.22 11.07
CA ILE A 195 -32.33 19.22 11.99
C ILE A 195 -32.57 20.57 11.28
N LEU A 196 -31.63 21.03 10.45
CA LEU A 196 -31.72 22.35 9.81
C LEU A 196 -32.79 22.40 8.72
N LYS A 197 -32.73 21.49 7.75
CA LYS A 197 -33.63 21.48 6.57
C LYS A 197 -33.88 20.06 6.05
N TRP A 198 -34.85 19.37 6.65
CA TRP A 198 -35.19 17.98 6.31
C TRP A 198 -35.54 17.73 4.83
N GLN A 199 -36.19 18.68 4.15
CA GLN A 199 -36.59 18.52 2.74
C GLN A 199 -35.39 18.44 1.78
N LEU A 200 -34.38 19.29 1.98
CA LEU A 200 -33.17 19.29 1.14
C LEU A 200 -32.28 18.09 1.44
N SER A 201 -32.21 17.68 2.71
CA SER A 201 -31.41 16.52 3.12
C SER A 201 -31.93 15.20 2.55
N LEU A 202 -33.25 15.02 2.45
CA LEU A 202 -33.84 13.82 1.84
C LEU A 202 -33.47 13.69 0.36
N ILE A 203 -33.50 14.80 -0.39
CA ILE A 203 -33.13 14.81 -1.81
C ILE A 203 -31.67 14.38 -1.98
N MET A 204 -30.76 14.95 -1.18
CA MET A 204 -29.34 14.57 -1.21
C MET A 204 -29.12 13.12 -0.80
N SER A 205 -29.89 12.63 0.19
CA SER A 205 -29.81 11.23 0.63
C SER A 205 -30.20 10.24 -0.47
N CYS A 206 -31.07 10.61 -1.42
CA CYS A 206 -31.37 9.77 -2.58
C CYS A 206 -30.24 9.72 -3.62
N ILE A 207 -29.38 10.74 -3.68
CA ILE A 207 -28.26 10.80 -4.64
C ILE A 207 -27.06 9.97 -4.17
N ILE A 208 -26.80 9.94 -2.84
CA ILE A 208 -25.72 9.16 -2.23
C ILE A 208 -25.68 7.68 -2.70
N PRO A 209 -26.77 6.89 -2.65
CA PRO A 209 -26.73 5.50 -3.08
C PRO A 209 -26.46 5.34 -4.59
N ILE A 210 -26.82 6.32 -5.42
CA ILE A 210 -26.52 6.31 -6.86
C ILE A 210 -25.00 6.45 -7.06
N ILE A 211 -24.36 7.37 -6.34
CA ILE A 211 -22.90 7.59 -6.38
C ILE A 211 -22.15 6.37 -5.83
N VAL A 212 -22.61 5.81 -4.70
CA VAL A 212 -22.00 4.62 -4.11
C VAL A 212 -22.16 3.41 -5.05
N GLY A 213 -23.33 3.25 -5.65
CA GLY A 213 -23.62 2.18 -6.60
C GLY A 213 -22.75 2.26 -7.86
N SER A 214 -22.59 3.45 -8.45
CA SER A 214 -21.71 3.64 -9.61
C SER A 214 -20.24 3.39 -9.27
N SER A 215 -19.78 3.88 -8.11
CA SER A 215 -18.41 3.65 -7.61
C SER A 215 -18.12 2.16 -7.36
N PHE A 216 -19.09 1.43 -6.82
CA PHE A 216 -18.96 -0.01 -6.60
C PHE A 216 -18.85 -0.79 -7.90
N MET A 217 -19.70 -0.48 -8.89
CA MET A 217 -19.61 -1.10 -10.22
C MET A 217 -18.26 -0.84 -10.87
N PHE A 218 -17.79 0.40 -10.80
CA PHE A 218 -16.48 0.80 -11.30
C PHE A 218 -15.34 0.04 -10.60
N ALA A 219 -15.39 -0.08 -9.27
CA ALA A 219 -14.43 -0.85 -8.50
C ALA A 219 -14.38 -2.31 -8.97
N LYS A 220 -15.53 -2.95 -9.23
CA LYS A 220 -15.57 -4.34 -9.74
C LYS A 220 -14.92 -4.48 -11.11
N ILE A 221 -15.13 -3.51 -12.00
CA ILE A 221 -14.52 -3.50 -13.33
C ILE A 221 -12.99 -3.40 -13.18
N ILE A 222 -12.50 -2.44 -12.42
CA ILE A 222 -11.07 -2.26 -12.19
C ILE A 222 -10.44 -3.51 -11.56
N THR A 223 -11.06 -4.10 -10.54
CA THR A 223 -10.50 -5.28 -9.88
C THR A 223 -10.37 -6.45 -10.84
N LYS A 224 -11.38 -6.67 -11.70
CA LYS A 224 -11.37 -7.74 -12.70
C LYS A 224 -10.26 -7.52 -13.73
N GLU A 225 -10.15 -6.30 -14.26
CA GLU A 225 -9.09 -5.96 -15.22
C GLU A 225 -7.69 -6.06 -14.58
N THR A 226 -7.56 -5.67 -13.31
CA THR A 226 -6.30 -5.75 -12.55
C THR A 226 -5.88 -7.20 -12.32
N GLU A 227 -6.83 -8.10 -12.08
CA GLU A 227 -6.56 -9.54 -11.96
C GLU A 227 -6.06 -10.14 -13.29
N GLU A 228 -6.71 -9.80 -14.41
CA GLU A 228 -6.28 -10.21 -15.76
C GLU A 228 -4.87 -9.66 -16.09
N GLN A 229 -4.63 -8.40 -15.71
CA GLN A 229 -3.34 -7.72 -15.86
C GLN A 229 -2.24 -8.43 -15.06
N LEU A 230 -2.51 -8.74 -13.79
CA LEU A 230 -1.56 -9.41 -12.89
C LEU A 230 -1.23 -10.83 -13.36
N ASN A 231 -2.22 -11.58 -13.85
CA ASN A 231 -2.01 -12.93 -14.39
C ASN A 231 -1.10 -12.91 -15.63
N THR A 232 -1.34 -11.98 -16.55
CA THR A 232 -0.50 -11.82 -17.75
C THR A 232 0.91 -11.38 -17.39
N TYR A 233 1.05 -10.46 -16.44
CA TYR A 233 2.35 -10.01 -15.95
C TYR A 233 3.13 -11.14 -15.27
N SER A 234 2.47 -11.94 -14.44
CA SER A 234 3.07 -13.09 -13.75
C SER A 234 3.59 -14.15 -14.73
N LYS A 235 2.91 -14.38 -15.86
CA LYS A 235 3.43 -15.27 -16.93
C LYS A 235 4.69 -14.73 -17.58
N ALA A 236 4.75 -13.43 -17.86
CA ALA A 236 5.94 -12.78 -18.39
C ALA A 236 7.12 -12.89 -17.40
N GLU A 237 6.84 -12.68 -16.11
CA GLU A 237 7.81 -12.84 -15.03
C GLU A 237 8.32 -14.29 -14.92
N GLN A 238 7.44 -15.28 -15.02
CA GLN A 238 7.81 -16.70 -15.01
C GLN A 238 8.79 -17.04 -16.16
N ILE A 239 8.50 -16.55 -17.38
CA ILE A 239 9.39 -16.73 -18.53
C ILE A 239 10.74 -16.07 -18.25
N ALA A 240 10.75 -14.84 -17.74
CA ALA A 240 11.99 -14.15 -17.41
C ALA A 240 12.80 -14.91 -16.35
N GLN A 241 12.16 -15.43 -15.31
CA GLN A 241 12.79 -16.21 -14.26
C GLN A 241 13.36 -17.54 -14.76
N GLU A 242 12.68 -18.22 -15.70
CA GLU A 242 13.18 -19.42 -16.36
C GLU A 242 14.46 -19.11 -17.16
N VAL A 243 14.47 -17.98 -17.88
CA VAL A 243 15.66 -17.55 -18.66
C VAL A 243 16.81 -17.15 -17.76
N PHE A 244 16.56 -16.41 -16.68
CA PHE A 244 17.61 -16.01 -15.75
C PHE A 244 18.18 -17.20 -14.97
N SER A 245 17.34 -18.16 -14.57
CA SER A 245 17.80 -19.38 -13.90
C SER A 245 18.59 -20.32 -14.82
N SER A 246 18.33 -20.30 -16.13
CA SER A 246 18.98 -21.15 -17.14
C SER A 246 19.83 -20.40 -18.17
N LEU A 247 20.33 -19.21 -17.82
CA LEU A 247 20.94 -18.26 -18.76
C LEU A 247 22.08 -18.86 -19.59
N ARG A 248 22.97 -19.63 -18.97
CA ARG A 248 24.12 -20.25 -19.66
C ARG A 248 23.66 -21.23 -20.75
N THR A 249 22.58 -21.96 -20.50
CA THR A 249 21.99 -22.93 -21.44
C THR A 249 21.32 -22.21 -22.62
N VAL A 250 20.58 -21.12 -22.35
CA VAL A 250 19.94 -20.33 -23.42
C VAL A 250 21.00 -19.72 -24.35
N LEU A 251 22.13 -19.26 -23.80
CA LEU A 251 23.24 -18.72 -24.58
C LEU A 251 23.97 -19.80 -25.39
N SER A 252 24.20 -20.99 -24.81
CA SER A 252 24.89 -22.08 -25.54
C SER A 252 24.08 -22.61 -26.72
N PHE A 253 22.74 -22.60 -26.64
CA PHE A 253 21.86 -22.96 -27.75
C PHE A 253 21.49 -21.79 -28.67
N ASN A 254 22.04 -20.59 -28.43
CA ASN A 254 21.70 -19.35 -29.15
C ASN A 254 20.16 -19.09 -29.19
N GLY A 255 19.48 -19.44 -28.10
CA GLY A 255 18.03 -19.40 -27.99
C GLY A 255 17.46 -18.00 -27.77
N SER A 256 18.26 -17.04 -27.29
CA SER A 256 17.84 -15.73 -26.76
C SER A 256 16.71 -15.01 -27.55
N LYS A 257 16.76 -15.04 -28.89
CA LYS A 257 15.75 -14.43 -29.76
C LYS A 257 14.36 -15.07 -29.61
N TRP A 258 14.27 -16.37 -29.38
CA TRP A 258 13.00 -17.08 -29.17
C TRP A 258 12.37 -16.70 -27.83
N GLN A 259 13.16 -16.71 -26.76
CA GLN A 259 12.74 -16.34 -25.41
C GLN A 259 12.24 -14.88 -25.37
N GLN A 260 12.97 -13.99 -26.04
CA GLN A 260 12.58 -12.60 -26.18
C GLN A 260 11.22 -12.44 -26.89
N LYS A 261 10.98 -13.23 -27.95
CA LYS A 261 9.69 -13.21 -28.66
C LYS A 261 8.54 -13.69 -27.78
N GLN A 262 8.76 -14.70 -26.93
CA GLN A 262 7.75 -15.18 -25.98
C GLN A 262 7.45 -14.12 -24.91
N TYR A 263 8.48 -13.52 -24.32
CA TYR A 263 8.32 -12.44 -23.35
C TYR A 263 7.58 -11.22 -23.95
N ALA A 264 7.95 -10.81 -25.17
CA ALA A 264 7.28 -9.71 -25.88
C ALA A 264 5.80 -10.00 -26.20
N LYS A 265 5.43 -11.28 -26.37
CA LYS A 265 4.03 -11.68 -26.60
C LYS A 265 3.18 -11.45 -25.35
N GLU A 266 3.67 -11.86 -24.17
CA GLU A 266 2.96 -11.65 -22.90
C GLU A 266 2.88 -10.16 -22.54
N LEU A 267 3.93 -9.38 -22.82
CA LEU A 267 3.90 -7.92 -22.61
C LEU A 267 2.84 -7.22 -23.47
N LYS A 268 2.68 -7.60 -24.73
CA LYS A 268 1.61 -7.02 -25.59
C LYS A 268 0.23 -7.30 -25.03
N LEU A 269 -0.01 -8.49 -24.48
CA LEU A 269 -1.28 -8.83 -23.86
C LEU A 269 -1.57 -7.96 -22.61
N ASN A 270 -0.54 -7.70 -21.79
CA ASN A 270 -0.64 -6.79 -20.65
C ASN A 270 -0.93 -5.34 -21.09
N GLU A 271 -0.32 -4.88 -22.18
CA GLU A 271 -0.59 -3.55 -22.77
C GLU A 271 -2.07 -3.41 -23.15
N TRP A 272 -2.67 -4.41 -23.80
CA TRP A 272 -4.10 -4.41 -24.13
C TRP A 272 -5.01 -4.37 -22.88
N CYS A 273 -4.67 -5.10 -21.83
CA CYS A 273 -5.41 -5.04 -20.55
C CYS A 273 -5.30 -3.66 -19.90
N THR A 274 -4.12 -3.04 -19.98
CA THR A 274 -3.88 -1.68 -19.46
C THR A 274 -4.73 -0.66 -20.20
N VAL A 275 -4.75 -0.69 -21.53
CA VAL A 275 -5.56 0.22 -22.35
C VAL A 275 -7.05 0.06 -22.05
N ARG A 276 -7.57 -1.18 -21.92
CA ARG A 276 -8.97 -1.43 -21.52
C ARG A 276 -9.31 -0.77 -20.18
N LYS A 277 -8.44 -0.93 -19.18
CA LYS A 277 -8.60 -0.32 -17.86
C LYS A 277 -8.59 1.20 -17.93
N ASP A 278 -7.69 1.79 -18.72
CA ASP A 278 -7.59 3.24 -18.87
C ASP A 278 -8.80 3.83 -19.59
N VAL A 279 -9.34 3.14 -20.60
CA VAL A 279 -10.59 3.52 -21.26
C VAL A 279 -11.76 3.45 -20.29
N ALA A 280 -11.85 2.39 -19.47
CA ALA A 280 -12.88 2.27 -18.44
C ALA A 280 -12.77 3.40 -17.39
N PHE A 281 -11.54 3.77 -17.00
CA PHE A 281 -11.28 4.89 -16.09
C PHE A 281 -11.67 6.24 -16.70
N GLY A 282 -11.29 6.48 -17.96
CA GLY A 282 -11.64 7.69 -18.70
C GLY A 282 -13.15 7.85 -18.88
N ALA A 283 -13.86 6.77 -19.19
CA ALA A 283 -15.32 6.79 -19.31
C ALA A 283 -16.05 7.09 -18.00
N PHE A 284 -15.48 6.71 -16.84
CA PHE A 284 -16.09 6.95 -15.53
C PHE A 284 -15.82 8.36 -14.99
N PHE A 285 -14.60 8.88 -15.17
CA PHE A 285 -14.19 10.19 -14.63
C PHE A 285 -14.23 11.32 -15.66
N ASP A 286 -14.70 11.07 -16.88
CA ASP A 286 -14.63 12.01 -18.02
C ASP A 286 -13.21 12.59 -18.20
N SER A 287 -12.20 11.71 -18.06
CA SER A 287 -10.81 12.09 -18.27
C SER A 287 -10.40 11.76 -19.70
N ASN A 288 -9.98 12.79 -20.45
CA ASN A 288 -9.33 12.61 -21.74
C ASN A 288 -8.01 11.85 -21.53
N SER A 289 -8.04 10.53 -21.69
CA SER A 289 -6.85 9.68 -21.60
C SER A 289 -5.91 9.97 -22.79
N PRO A 290 -4.65 10.40 -22.56
CA PRO A 290 -3.68 10.66 -23.63
C PRO A 290 -3.03 9.38 -24.21
N HIS A 291 -3.37 8.19 -23.70
CA HIS A 291 -2.63 6.96 -24.01
C HIS A 291 -3.15 6.14 -25.20
N SER A 292 -4.27 6.51 -25.82
CA SER A 292 -4.80 5.72 -26.95
C SER A 292 -4.00 5.84 -28.25
N ASN A 293 -3.09 6.83 -28.39
CA ASN A 293 -2.44 7.16 -29.66
C ASN A 293 -0.91 7.02 -29.68
N THR A 294 -0.27 6.57 -28.59
CA THR A 294 1.19 6.40 -28.57
C THR A 294 1.56 4.93 -28.34
N PRO A 295 1.87 4.15 -29.39
CA PRO A 295 2.57 2.89 -29.17
C PRO A 295 3.86 3.17 -28.41
N CYS A 296 4.08 2.44 -27.32
CA CYS A 296 5.24 2.57 -26.43
C CYS A 296 6.54 2.81 -27.23
N PRO A 297 7.24 3.95 -27.05
CA PRO A 297 8.49 4.25 -27.77
C PRO A 297 9.61 3.24 -27.48
N ILE A 298 9.50 2.48 -26.38
CA ILE A 298 10.46 1.45 -25.97
C ILE A 298 10.46 0.24 -26.91
N LEU A 299 9.32 -0.08 -27.56
CA LEU A 299 9.23 -1.20 -28.50
C LEU A 299 9.73 -0.86 -29.92
N LYS A 300 9.75 0.42 -30.28
CA LYS A 300 10.19 0.86 -31.62
C LYS A 300 11.71 0.69 -31.82
N ASN A 301 12.48 0.81 -30.74
CA ASN A 301 13.95 0.68 -30.79
C ASN A 301 14.45 -0.76 -30.58
N PHE A 302 13.61 -1.71 -30.18
CA PHE A 302 14.03 -3.09 -29.94
C PHE A 302 13.76 -4.05 -31.12
N PHE A 303 12.97 -3.61 -32.12
CA PHE A 303 12.71 -4.37 -33.36
C PHE A 303 13.50 -3.85 -34.57
N ILE A 304 14.34 -2.82 -34.39
CA ILE A 304 15.23 -2.28 -35.41
C ILE A 304 16.68 -2.45 -34.93
N ASN A 305 17.13 -3.71 -34.85
CA ASN A 305 18.52 -4.15 -35.03
C ASN A 305 18.63 -5.68 -34.88
#